data_AF-A0A378WET3-F1
#
_entry.id   AF-A0A378WET3-F1
#
_cell.length_a   1.000
_cell.length_b   1.000
_cell.length_c   1.000
_cell.angle_alpha   90.00
_cell.angle_beta   90.00
_cell.angle_gamma   90.00
#
_symmetry.space_group_name_H-M   'P 1'
#
loop_
_entity.id
_entity.type
_entity.pdbx_description
1 polymer ?
#
loop_
_entity_poly.entity_id
_entity_poly.type
_entity_poly.pdbx_seq_one_letter_code
_entity_poly.pdbx_strand_id
1 'polypeptide(L)'
;MHTDEEGMAAAASDYDRISGELQGRLKAIEAEADSLVPTLVGKTGTAAQASATRYSEAAHAEILELTSISERIHSSGLRYGDTDADGSHLVNNAFPAR
;
A
#
# COMPACT_ATOMS: atom_id res chain seq x y z
N MET A 1 -20.93 15.82 6.34
CA MET A 1 -20.17 14.58 6.07
C MET A 1 -18.80 14.83 5.43
N HIS A 2 -18.51 16.02 4.90
CA HIS A 2 -17.21 16.35 4.26
C HIS A 2 -15.93 16.13 5.10
N THR A 3 -16.00 16.20 6.43
CA THR A 3 -14.83 16.02 7.30
C THR A 3 -14.28 14.59 7.33
N ASP A 4 -15.12 13.58 7.08
CA ASP A 4 -14.69 12.16 7.08
C ASP A 4 -14.01 11.80 5.75
N GLU A 5 -14.48 12.41 4.66
CA GLU A 5 -13.97 12.20 3.31
C GLU A 5 -12.58 12.85 3.11
N GLU A 6 -12.40 14.10 3.58
CA GLU A 6 -11.10 14.77 3.60
C GLU A 6 -10.10 14.03 4.51
N GLY A 7 -10.56 13.51 5.66
CA GLY A 7 -9.74 12.72 6.58
C GLY A 7 -9.29 11.38 5.97
N MET A 8 -10.18 10.71 5.23
CA MET A 8 -9.88 9.44 4.58
C MET A 8 -8.95 9.62 3.38
N ALA A 9 -9.09 10.71 2.61
CA ALA A 9 -8.16 11.06 1.54
C ALA A 9 -6.74 11.36 2.07
N ALA A 10 -6.63 12.08 3.20
CA ALA A 10 -5.35 12.32 3.86
C ALA A 10 -4.69 11.01 4.33
N ALA A 11 -5.47 10.12 4.96
CA ALA A 11 -4.98 8.81 5.40
C ALA A 11 -4.54 7.92 4.23
N ALA A 12 -5.24 7.97 3.09
CA ALA A 12 -4.85 7.28 1.86
C ALA A 12 -3.51 7.78 1.32
N SER A 13 -3.34 9.10 1.24
CA SER A 13 -2.07 9.70 0.79
C SER A 13 -0.90 9.35 1.71
N ASP A 14 -1.14 9.30 3.02
CA ASP A 14 -0.12 8.87 3.98
C ASP A 14 0.21 7.38 3.83
N TYR A 15 -0.79 6.55 3.59
CA TYR A 15 -0.59 5.13 3.32
C TYR A 15 0.25 4.91 2.06
N ASP A 16 -0.05 5.59 0.96
CA ASP A 16 0.71 5.47 -0.30
C ASP A 16 2.17 5.89 -0.14
N ARG A 17 2.40 6.97 0.61
CA ARG A 17 3.76 7.43 0.92
C ARG A 17 4.53 6.39 1.73
N ILE A 18 3.94 5.88 2.81
CA ILE A 18 4.59 4.91 3.71
C ILE A 18 4.80 3.57 3.00
N SER A 19 3.80 3.09 2.27
CA SER A 19 3.90 1.84 1.51
C SER A 19 4.94 1.95 0.40
N GLY A 20 4.99 3.05 -0.35
CA GLY A 20 6.02 3.30 -1.34
C GLY A 20 7.43 3.31 -0.75
N GLU A 21 7.61 3.95 0.41
CA GLU A 21 8.88 3.94 1.14
C GLU A 21 9.28 2.52 1.58
N LEU A 22 8.34 1.76 2.15
CA LEU A 22 8.56 0.40 2.60
C LEU A 22 8.93 -0.52 1.43
N GLN A 23 8.20 -0.45 0.30
CA GLN A 23 8.54 -1.18 -0.91
C GLN A 23 9.94 -0.82 -1.43
N GLY A 24 10.32 0.47 -1.38
CA GLY A 24 11.66 0.92 -1.73
C GLY A 24 12.75 0.33 -0.83
N ARG A 25 12.52 0.29 0.49
CA ARG A 25 13.43 -0.32 1.47
C ARG A 25 13.56 -1.83 1.26
N LEU A 26 12.45 -2.52 0.98
CA LEU A 26 12.46 -3.96 0.71
C LEU A 26 13.34 -4.29 -0.51
N LYS A 27 13.13 -3.57 -1.61
CA LYS A 27 13.94 -3.72 -2.84
C LYS A 27 15.41 -3.39 -2.62
N ALA A 28 15.72 -2.39 -1.79
CA ALA A 28 17.11 -2.03 -1.49
C ALA A 28 17.84 -3.14 -0.71
N ILE A 29 17.17 -3.76 0.26
CA ILE A 29 17.73 -4.88 1.03
C ILE A 29 17.93 -6.11 0.12
N GLU A 30 16.98 -6.39 -0.77
CA GLU A 30 17.11 -7.48 -1.73
C GLU A 30 18.31 -7.27 -2.66
N ALA A 31 18.48 -6.06 -3.21
CA ALA A 31 19.63 -5.71 -4.05
C ALA A 31 20.97 -5.82 -3.29
N GLU A 32 21.01 -5.40 -2.03
CA GLU A 32 22.20 -5.56 -1.19
C GLU A 32 22.51 -7.04 -0.94
N ALA A 33 21.50 -7.85 -0.64
CA ALA A 33 21.65 -9.29 -0.43
C ALA A 33 22.18 -9.98 -1.70
N ASP A 34 21.64 -9.64 -2.88
CA ASP A 34 22.10 -10.15 -4.17
C ASP A 34 23.56 -9.78 -4.47
N SER A 35 24.01 -8.60 -4.02
CA SER A 35 25.40 -8.18 -4.15
C SER A 35 26.34 -8.91 -3.17
N LEU A 36 25.84 -9.21 -1.96
CA LEU A 36 26.64 -9.76 -0.86
C LEU A 36 26.78 -11.28 -0.95
N VAL A 37 25.69 -12.00 -1.25
CA VAL A 37 25.66 -13.48 -1.26
C VAL A 37 26.77 -14.10 -2.11
N PRO A 38 27.11 -13.62 -3.32
CA PRO A 38 28.18 -14.18 -4.14
C PRO A 38 29.58 -14.09 -3.52
N THR A 39 29.78 -13.16 -2.58
CA THR A 39 31.08 -12.94 -1.91
C THR A 39 31.28 -13.87 -0.71
N LEU A 40 30.21 -14.51 -0.23
CA LEU A 40 30.23 -15.35 0.97
C LEU A 40 30.49 -16.81 0.61
N VAL A 41 31.46 -17.43 1.28
CA VAL A 41 31.87 -18.82 1.02
C VAL A 41 31.68 -19.73 2.23
N GLY A 42 31.59 -21.03 1.98
CA GLY A 42 31.40 -22.04 3.02
C GLY A 42 30.02 -21.97 3.68
N LYS A 43 29.93 -22.44 4.93
CA LYS A 43 28.66 -22.52 5.69
C LYS A 43 27.94 -21.17 5.80
N THR A 44 28.70 -20.07 5.88
CA THR A 44 28.17 -18.71 5.92
C THR A 44 27.50 -18.34 4.60
N GLY A 45 28.10 -18.69 3.45
CA GLY A 45 27.49 -18.48 2.13
C GLY A 45 26.18 -19.24 1.97
N THR A 46 26.13 -20.51 2.36
CA THR A 46 24.90 -21.31 2.32
C THR A 46 23.80 -20.72 3.20
N ALA A 47 24.14 -20.26 4.41
CA ALA A 47 23.18 -19.64 5.32
C ALA A 47 22.68 -18.28 4.80
N ALA A 48 23.56 -17.49 4.19
CA ALA A 48 23.20 -16.21 3.58
C ALA A 48 22.29 -16.39 2.37
N GLN A 49 22.61 -17.34 1.48
CA GLN A 49 21.76 -17.68 0.33
C GLN A 49 20.36 -18.12 0.77
N ALA A 50 20.27 -19.02 1.77
CA ALA A 50 18.98 -19.46 2.29
C ALA A 50 18.17 -18.32 2.94
N SER A 51 18.86 -17.39 3.62
CA SER A 51 18.22 -16.22 4.23
C SER A 51 17.76 -15.22 3.16
N ALA A 52 18.55 -15.01 2.11
CA ALA A 52 18.19 -14.15 0.98
C ALA A 52 16.97 -14.68 0.22
N THR A 53 16.88 -16.00 -0.01
CA THR A 53 15.68 -16.62 -0.61
C THR A 53 14.44 -16.38 0.24
N ARG A 54 14.51 -16.63 1.55
CA ARG A 54 13.37 -16.38 2.47
C ARG A 54 12.99 -14.91 2.51
N TYR A 55 13.98 -14.03 2.44
CA TYR A 55 13.76 -12.59 2.41
C TYR A 55 13.02 -12.17 1.14
N SER A 56 13.47 -12.62 -0.03
CA SER A 56 12.82 -12.33 -1.32
C SER A 56 11.36 -12.81 -1.35
N GLU A 57 11.11 -14.02 -0.86
CA GLU A 57 9.74 -14.57 -0.74
C GLU A 57 8.84 -13.70 0.15
N ALA A 58 9.34 -13.29 1.32
CA ALA A 58 8.59 -12.44 2.25
C ALA A 58 8.39 -11.02 1.70
N ALA A 59 9.42 -10.42 1.11
CA ALA A 59 9.38 -9.08 0.54
C ALA A 59 8.36 -9.01 -0.62
N HIS A 60 8.33 -10.01 -1.49
CA HIS A 60 7.33 -10.08 -2.55
C HIS A 60 5.90 -10.19 -2.02
N ALA A 61 5.68 -11.04 -1.00
CA ALA A 61 4.36 -11.15 -0.36
C ALA A 61 3.93 -9.82 0.27
N GLU A 62 4.84 -9.10 0.91
CA GLU A 62 4.57 -7.81 1.53
C GLU A 62 4.28 -6.72 0.50
N ILE A 63 5.04 -6.65 -0.60
CA ILE A 63 4.77 -5.72 -1.71
C ILE A 63 3.38 -5.95 -2.31
N LEU A 64 2.98 -7.21 -2.50
CA LEU A 64 1.65 -7.56 -3.00
C LEU A 64 0.56 -7.08 -2.05
N GLU A 65 0.71 -7.31 -0.75
CA GLU A 65 -0.28 -6.88 0.24
C GLU A 65 -0.36 -5.36 0.35
N LEU A 66 0.77 -4.66 0.34
CA LEU A 66 0.81 -3.19 0.35
C LEU A 66 0.09 -2.60 -0.88
N THR A 67 0.29 -3.21 -2.05
CA THR A 67 -0.37 -2.79 -3.30
C THR A 67 -1.87 -3.05 -3.21
N SER A 68 -2.27 -4.23 -2.75
CA SER A 68 -3.68 -4.62 -2.55
C SER A 68 -4.40 -3.68 -1.57
N ILE A 69 -3.77 -3.32 -0.46
CA ILE A 69 -4.36 -2.38 0.51
C ILE A 69 -4.49 -0.99 -0.09
N SER A 70 -3.49 -0.49 -0.81
CA SER A 70 -3.57 0.80 -1.51
C SER A 70 -4.75 0.79 -2.51
N GLU A 71 -4.88 -0.25 -3.34
CA GLU A 71 -6.02 -0.39 -4.25
C GLU A 71 -7.38 -0.41 -3.52
N ARG A 72 -7.46 -1.12 -2.39
CA ARG A 72 -8.67 -1.16 -1.56
C ARG A 72 -9.04 0.21 -1.00
N ILE A 73 -8.06 0.96 -0.49
CA ILE A 73 -8.25 2.32 0.03
C ILE A 73 -8.79 3.24 -1.08
N HIS A 74 -8.18 3.23 -2.26
CA HIS A 74 -8.63 4.04 -3.40
C HIS A 74 -10.04 3.65 -3.85
N SER A 75 -10.33 2.34 -3.93
CA SER A 75 -11.66 1.85 -4.32
C SER A 75 -12.75 2.20 -3.30
N SER A 76 -12.41 2.23 -2.00
CA SER A 76 -13.34 2.68 -0.96
C SER A 76 -13.60 4.17 -1.02
N GLY A 77 -12.58 4.99 -1.30
CA GLY A 77 -12.73 6.44 -1.45
C GLY A 77 -13.67 6.81 -2.61
N LEU A 78 -13.54 6.14 -3.75
CA LEU A 78 -14.41 6.35 -4.92
C LEU A 78 -15.88 6.02 -4.63
N ARG A 79 -16.15 4.96 -3.85
CA ARG A 79 -17.53 4.55 -3.49
C ARG A 79 -18.23 5.55 -2.57
N TYR A 80 -17.50 6.29 -1.73
CA TYR A 80 -18.09 7.32 -0.88
C TYR A 80 -18.52 8.56 -1.68
N GLY A 81 -17.66 9.05 -2.58
CA GLY A 81 -17.96 10.22 -3.41
C GLY A 81 -19.21 10.04 -4.30
N ASP A 82 -19.37 8.85 -4.90
CA ASP A 82 -20.56 8.54 -5.71
C ASP A 82 -21.83 8.43 -4.84
N THR A 83 -21.73 7.87 -3.63
CA THR A 83 -22.88 7.73 -2.72
C THR A 83 -23.35 9.08 -2.18
N ASP A 84 -22.42 9.98 -1.86
CA ASP A 84 -22.76 11.33 -1.36
C ASP A 84 -23.34 12.20 -2.49
N ALA A 85 -22.83 12.08 -3.72
CA ALA A 85 -23.39 12.75 -4.89
C ALA A 85 -24.83 12.28 -5.18
N ASP A 86 -25.06 10.97 -5.25
CA ASP A 86 -26.40 10.40 -5.50
C ASP A 86 -27.39 10.68 -4.36
N GLY A 87 -26.93 10.62 -3.10
CA GLY A 87 -27.74 10.96 -1.93
C GLY A 87 -28.12 12.45 -1.85
N SER A 88 -27.18 13.34 -2.20
CA SER A 88 -27.42 14.78 -2.28
C SER A 88 -28.51 15.13 -3.29
N HIS A 89 -28.50 14.49 -4.47
CA HIS A 89 -29.54 14.67 -5.48
C HIS A 89 -30.93 14.23 -5.00
N LEU A 90 -31.02 13.13 -4.25
CA LEU A 90 -32.28 12.64 -3.69
C LEU A 90 -32.83 13.55 -2.57
N VAL A 91 -31.96 14.05 -1.70
CA VAL A 91 -32.35 14.95 -0.59
C VAL A 91 -32.71 16.35 -1.09
N ASN A 92 -31.98 16.88 -2.06
CA ASN A 92 -32.27 18.20 -2.65
C ASN A 92 -33.60 18.22 -3.43
N ASN A 93 -33.97 17.11 -4.08
CA ASN A 93 -35.29 16.96 -4.69
C ASN A 93 -36.42 16.76 -3.66
N ALA A 94 -36.13 16.17 -2.50
CA ALA A 94 -37.11 15.96 -1.44
C ALA A 94 -37.41 17.23 -0.62
N PHE A 95 -36.45 18.16 -0.54
CA PHE A 95 -36.59 19.43 0.20
C PHE A 95 -36.07 20.62 -0.61
N PRO A 96 -36.80 21.10 -1.63
CA PRO A 96 -36.43 22.32 -2.32
C PRO A 96 -36.50 23.50 -1.35
N ALA A 97 -35.39 24.25 -1.22
CA ALA A 97 -35.36 25.49 -0.46
C ALA A 97 -36.46 26.45 -0.99
N ARG A 98 -37.33 26.90 -0.09
CA ARG A 98 -38.41 27.86 -0.38
C ARG A 98 -37.87 29.28 -0.54
#